data_AF-A0AAV8WYR9-F1
#
_entry.id   AF-A0AAV8WYR9-F1
#
_cell.length_a   1.000
_cell.length_b   1.000
_cell.length_c   1.000
_cell.angle_alpha   90.00
_cell.angle_beta   90.00
_cell.angle_gamma   90.00
#
_symmetry.space_group_name_H-M   'P 1'
#
loop_
_entity.id
_entity.type
_entity.pdbx_description
1 polymer ?
#
loop_
_entity_poly.entity_id
_entity_poly.type
_entity_poly.pdbx_seq_one_letter_code
_entity_poly.pdbx_strand_id
1 'polypeptide(L)'
;MPGSSTEKVTYLTRYQVPARAPGRVPKAAGSNFRVCNDIRYDGLHHYVIPVPEGKRRRCGGDNCGSRGRTMCCKCNIGFCVDCFRNFHTQ
;
A
#
# COMPACT_ATOMS: atom_id res chain seq x y z
N MET A 1 -13.77 -46.56 -22.38
CA MET A 1 -13.17 -46.41 -21.05
C MET A 1 -13.10 -44.91 -20.69
N PRO A 2 -14.06 -44.35 -19.93
CA PRO A 2 -13.84 -43.13 -19.14
C PRO A 2 -13.28 -43.55 -17.76
N GLY A 3 -12.54 -42.83 -16.94
CA GLY A 3 -12.14 -41.43 -16.79
C GLY A 3 -11.76 -41.25 -15.29
N SER A 4 -11.16 -40.12 -14.92
CA SER A 4 -11.01 -39.58 -13.54
C SER A 4 -9.69 -39.82 -12.78
N SER A 5 -8.82 -38.80 -12.86
CA SER A 5 -8.30 -37.98 -11.76
C SER A 5 -7.88 -38.66 -10.43
N THR A 6 -6.62 -38.46 -10.00
CA THR A 6 -6.24 -37.56 -8.86
C THR A 6 -4.88 -37.92 -8.25
N GLU A 7 -3.82 -37.19 -8.64
CA GLU A 7 -2.58 -37.08 -7.84
C GLU A 7 -2.85 -36.26 -6.57
N LYS A 8 -3.21 -36.93 -5.46
CA LYS A 8 -3.28 -36.31 -4.12
C LYS A 8 -2.83 -37.25 -2.99
N VAL A 9 -1.91 -38.19 -3.23
CA VAL A 9 -1.63 -39.28 -2.26
C VAL A 9 -0.23 -39.21 -1.61
N THR A 10 0.61 -38.20 -1.91
CA THR A 10 2.00 -38.21 -1.39
C THR A 10 2.24 -37.30 -0.18
N TYR A 11 1.46 -36.25 0.04
CA TYR A 11 1.75 -35.25 1.08
C TYR A 11 1.34 -35.69 2.50
N LEU A 12 0.12 -36.23 2.66
CA LEU A 12 -0.45 -36.63 3.96
C LEU A 12 0.25 -37.83 4.60
N THR A 13 0.97 -38.62 3.80
CA THR A 13 1.70 -39.81 4.24
C THR A 13 3.01 -39.46 4.98
N ARG A 14 3.62 -38.30 4.69
CA ARG A 14 4.86 -37.85 5.35
C ARG A 14 4.62 -36.99 6.58
N TYR A 15 3.56 -36.19 6.56
CA TYR A 15 3.27 -35.24 7.61
C TYR A 15 1.82 -35.49 8.03
N GLN A 16 1.60 -36.16 9.16
CA GLN A 16 0.29 -36.50 9.73
C GLN A 16 -0.53 -35.27 10.18
N VAL A 17 -0.27 -34.10 9.60
CA VAL A 17 -0.95 -32.84 9.90
C VAL A 17 -1.46 -32.28 8.58
N PRO A 18 -2.78 -31.98 8.46
CA PRO A 18 -3.30 -31.33 7.26
C PRO A 18 -2.59 -29.99 7.06
N ALA A 19 -2.25 -29.67 5.81
CA ALA A 19 -1.67 -28.39 5.46
C ALA A 19 -2.56 -27.25 5.98
N ARG A 20 -1.99 -26.31 6.74
CA ARG A 20 -2.72 -25.16 7.30
C ARG A 20 -3.19 -24.24 6.17
N ALA A 21 -4.45 -24.45 5.75
CA ALA A 21 -5.29 -23.60 4.89
C ALA A 21 -4.72 -23.23 3.49
N PRO A 22 -5.60 -22.99 2.50
CA PRO A 22 -5.15 -22.46 1.20
C PRO A 22 -4.43 -21.12 1.43
N GLY A 23 -3.35 -20.94 0.67
CA GLY A 23 -2.42 -19.82 0.84
C GLY A 23 -3.09 -18.45 0.95
N ARG A 24 -2.34 -17.51 1.52
CA ARG A 24 -2.69 -16.09 1.66
C ARG A 24 -3.43 -15.62 0.40
N VAL A 25 -4.71 -15.24 0.55
CA VAL A 25 -5.41 -14.50 -0.51
C VAL A 25 -4.50 -13.35 -0.90
N PRO A 26 -4.09 -13.21 -2.18
CA PRO A 26 -3.33 -12.05 -2.59
C PRO A 26 -4.19 -10.85 -2.22
N LYS A 27 -3.71 -10.07 -1.24
CA LYS A 27 -4.31 -8.79 -0.89
C LYS A 27 -4.38 -8.06 -2.21
N ALA A 28 -5.59 -7.73 -2.67
CA ALA A 28 -5.84 -7.11 -3.98
C ALA A 28 -4.69 -6.15 -4.25
N ALA A 29 -3.92 -6.43 -5.31
CA ALA A 29 -2.71 -5.71 -5.66
C ALA A 29 -3.01 -4.22 -5.47
N GLY A 30 -2.26 -3.60 -4.54
CA GLY A 30 -2.72 -2.48 -3.75
C GLY A 30 -3.62 -1.54 -4.53
N SER A 31 -4.81 -1.24 -3.99
CA SER A 31 -5.49 -0.03 -4.42
C SER A 31 -4.44 1.05 -4.36
N ASN A 32 -4.04 1.53 -5.54
CA ASN A 32 -3.08 2.60 -5.64
C ASN A 32 -3.80 3.75 -4.95
N PHE A 33 -3.51 3.96 -3.66
CA PHE A 33 -3.94 5.10 -2.84
C PHE A 33 -3.24 6.37 -3.36
N ARG A 34 -3.07 6.44 -4.67
CA ARG A 34 -2.59 7.57 -5.43
C ARG A 34 -3.80 8.48 -5.55
N VAL A 35 -3.67 9.64 -4.93
CA VAL A 35 -4.64 10.72 -5.07
C VAL A 35 -4.86 10.97 -6.56
N CYS A 36 -6.12 11.17 -6.96
CA CYS A 36 -6.46 11.47 -8.35
C CYS A 36 -5.65 12.69 -8.81
N ASN A 37 -5.14 12.67 -10.05
CA ASN A 37 -4.35 13.77 -10.59
C ASN A 37 -5.10 15.10 -10.55
N ASP A 38 -6.42 15.09 -10.78
CA ASP A 38 -7.26 16.29 -10.69
C ASP A 38 -7.22 16.93 -9.30
N ILE A 39 -7.18 16.11 -8.25
CA ILE A 39 -7.09 16.59 -6.85
C ILE A 39 -5.65 16.96 -6.50
N ARG A 40 -4.67 16.21 -7.01
CA ARG A 40 -3.24 16.46 -6.75
C ARG A 40 -2.80 17.82 -7.30
N TYR A 41 -3.30 18.20 -8.47
CA TYR A 41 -2.87 19.39 -9.21
C TYR A 41 -3.87 20.55 -9.19
N ASP A 42 -4.94 20.48 -8.40
CA ASP A 42 -5.93 21.56 -8.32
C ASP A 42 -5.39 22.85 -7.68
N GLY A 43 -4.22 22.81 -7.04
CA GLY A 43 -3.57 23.98 -6.44
C GLY A 43 -4.34 24.59 -5.26
N LEU A 44 -5.41 23.95 -4.78
CA LEU A 44 -6.34 24.51 -3.81
C LEU A 44 -6.41 23.66 -2.55
N HIS A 45 -6.27 24.30 -1.40
CA HIS A 45 -6.48 23.69 -0.08
C HIS A 45 -5.59 22.47 0.24
N HIS A 46 -4.37 22.44 -0.30
CA HIS A 46 -3.32 21.51 0.14
C HIS A 46 -2.52 22.18 1.25
N TYR A 47 -2.88 21.91 2.51
CA TYR A 47 -2.15 22.40 3.67
C TYR A 47 -1.34 21.27 4.31
N VAL A 48 -0.15 21.63 4.83
CA VAL A 48 0.67 20.72 5.64
C VAL A 48 0.11 20.69 7.05
N ILE A 49 -0.36 19.52 7.48
CA ILE A 49 -0.82 19.27 8.84
C ILE A 49 0.03 18.19 9.50
N PRO A 50 0.14 18.17 10.84
CA PRO A 50 0.77 17.05 11.53
C PRO A 50 -0.02 15.76 11.29
N VAL A 51 0.69 14.64 11.23
CA VAL A 51 0.08 13.31 11.13
C VAL A 51 -0.67 13.04 12.45
N PRO A 52 -1.94 12.59 12.39
CA PRO A 52 -2.69 12.24 13.58
C PRO A 52 -1.95 11.17 14.40
N GLU A 53 -2.08 11.25 15.73
CA GLU A 53 -1.40 10.36 16.68
C GLU A 53 0.14 10.47 16.68
N GLY A 54 0.73 11.47 16.01
CA GLY A 54 2.17 11.70 15.98
C GLY A 54 2.98 10.60 15.27
N LYS A 55 2.30 9.72 14.53
CA LYS A 55 2.92 8.59 13.82
C LYS A 55 3.81 9.11 12.69
N ARG A 56 4.95 8.44 12.48
CA ARG A 56 5.84 8.72 11.35
C ARG A 56 5.28 8.08 10.08
N ARG A 57 5.16 8.86 9.01
CA ARG A 57 4.81 8.36 7.67
C ARG A 57 6.03 8.48 6.75
N ARG A 58 6.15 7.54 5.80
CA ARG A 58 7.13 7.67 4.71
C ARG A 58 6.69 8.82 3.80
N CYS A 59 7.68 9.54 3.28
CA CYS A 59 7.41 10.55 2.27
C CYS A 59 6.88 9.89 1.00
N GLY A 60 5.86 10.49 0.39
CA GLY A 60 5.35 10.11 -0.93
C GLY A 60 6.04 10.83 -2.11
N GLY A 61 7.16 11.51 -1.86
CA GLY A 61 7.93 12.17 -2.92
C GLY A 61 8.82 11.16 -3.63
N ASP A 62 8.99 11.33 -4.94
CA ASP A 62 9.83 10.43 -5.73
C ASP A 62 11.27 10.41 -5.20
N ASN A 63 11.80 9.21 -4.97
CA ASN A 63 13.12 8.95 -4.41
C ASN A 63 13.39 9.56 -3.01
N CYS A 64 12.35 9.93 -2.26
CA CYS A 64 12.51 10.44 -0.91
C CYS A 64 12.43 9.32 0.15
N GLY A 65 13.54 9.08 0.85
CA GLY A 65 13.61 8.13 1.98
C GLY A 65 13.13 8.70 3.33
N SER A 66 12.79 9.99 3.38
CA SER A 66 12.49 10.71 4.61
C SER A 66 11.24 10.18 5.31
N ARG A 67 11.26 10.22 6.64
CA ARG A 67 10.12 9.85 7.50
C ARG A 67 9.64 11.06 8.28
N GLY A 68 8.62 11.73 7.76
CA GLY A 68 8.04 12.92 8.36
C GLY A 68 6.93 12.60 9.36
N ARG A 69 6.57 13.62 10.15
CA ARG A 69 5.34 13.65 10.97
C ARG A 69 4.30 14.61 10.38
N THR A 70 4.44 14.92 9.10
CA THR A 70 3.65 15.90 8.35
C THR A 70 2.95 15.20 7.19
N MET A 71 1.73 15.64 6.88
CA MET A 71 0.93 15.14 5.78
C MET A 71 0.12 16.24 5.13
N CYS A 72 -0.31 16.03 3.89
CA CYS A 72 -1.29 16.89 3.25
C CYS A 72 -2.70 16.60 3.80
N CYS A 73 -3.45 17.64 4.18
CA CYS A 73 -4.82 17.49 4.69
C CYS A 73 -5.79 16.91 3.65
N LYS A 74 -5.57 17.23 2.36
CA LYS A 74 -6.44 16.83 1.26
C LYS A 74 -6.03 15.50 0.65
N CYS A 75 -4.74 15.35 0.37
CA CYS A 75 -4.17 14.14 -0.23
C CYS A 75 -4.02 12.98 0.78
N ASN A 76 -4.00 13.25 2.10
CA ASN A 76 -3.74 12.27 3.16
C ASN A 76 -2.43 11.45 2.96
N ILE A 77 -1.47 12.04 2.23
CA ILE A 77 -0.15 11.47 1.98
C ILE A 77 0.87 12.18 2.88
N GLY A 78 1.77 11.40 3.49
CA GLY A 78 2.89 11.92 4.27
C GLY A 78 3.93 12.57 3.37
N PHE A 79 4.34 13.79 3.68
CA PHE A 79 5.36 14.51 2.93
C PHE A 79 6.41 15.14 3.83
N CYS A 80 7.64 15.12 3.35
CA CYS A 80 8.69 16.01 3.84
C CYS A 80 8.37 17.45 3.42
N VAL A 81 8.89 18.46 4.13
CA VAL A 81 8.62 19.88 3.82
C VAL A 81 9.05 20.22 2.38
N ASP A 82 10.20 19.72 1.94
CA ASP A 82 10.73 19.95 0.59
C ASP A 82 9.88 19.27 -0.49
N CYS A 83 9.41 18.07 -0.18
CA CYS A 83 8.69 17.19 -1.09
C CYS A 83 7.24 17.63 -1.29
N PHE A 84 6.67 18.33 -0.30
CA PHE A 84 5.27 18.73 -0.31
C PHE A 84 4.95 19.62 -1.50
N ARG A 85 5.79 20.63 -1.76
CA ARG A 85 5.57 21.55 -2.89
C ARG A 85 5.68 20.82 -4.21
N ASN A 86 6.78 20.09 -4.41
CA ASN A 86 7.06 19.38 -5.65
C ASN A 86 5.95 18.41 -6.05
N PHE A 87 5.35 17.72 -5.07
CA PHE A 87 4.27 16.78 -5.34
C PHE A 87 3.03 17.46 -5.96
N HIS A 88 2.66 18.67 -5.56
CA HIS A 88 1.45 19.33 -6.06
C HIS A 88 1.72 20.23 -7.29
N THR A 89 2.98 20.39 -7.71
CA THR A 89 3.38 21.28 -8.80
C THR A 89 3.98 20.57 -10.02
N GLN A 90 4.35 19.29 -9.90
CA GLN A 90 4.94 18.46 -10.97
C GLN A 90 4.07 17.27 -11.29
#